data_AF-A0A7H4N3A0-F1
#
_entry.id   AF-A0A7H4N3A0-F1
#
_cell.length_a   1.000
_cell.length_b   1.000
_cell.length_c   1.000
_cell.angle_alpha   90.00
_cell.angle_beta   90.00
_cell.angle_gamma   90.00
#
_symmetry.space_group_name_H-M   'P 1'
#
loop_
_entity.id
_entity.type
_entity.pdbx_description
1 polymer ?
#
loop_
_entity_poly.entity_id
_entity_poly.type
_entity_poly.pdbx_seq_one_letter_code
_entity_poly.pdbx_strand_id
1 'polypeptide(L)'
;MERKKAGPTWTPTAKMHAEYAAAGEPLPAVVPAGPDNPMGLYALYIGRLYAIHGTNANFGIGLRVSHGCVRLRNDDIKFLV
;
A
#
# COMPACT_ATOMS: atom_id res chain seq x y z
N MET A 1 6.35 16.09 2.40
CA MET A 1 6.98 14.79 2.05
C MET A 1 7.92 14.44 3.18
N GLU A 2 7.65 13.37 3.93
CA GLU A 2 8.51 12.98 5.04
C GLU A 2 9.54 11.92 4.64
N ARG A 3 9.15 11.00 3.73
CA ARG A 3 10.05 9.92 3.29
C ARG A 3 9.62 9.32 1.96
N LYS A 4 10.57 9.08 1.06
CA LYS A 4 10.38 8.27 -0.15
C LYS A 4 11.08 6.92 -0.01
N LYS A 5 10.50 5.83 -0.51
CA LYS A 5 11.13 4.50 -0.47
C LYS A 5 10.76 3.68 -1.71
N ALA A 6 11.79 3.21 -2.41
CA ALA A 6 11.69 2.10 -3.34
C ALA A 6 11.63 0.77 -2.55
N GLY A 7 10.80 -0.16 -2.98
CA GLY A 7 10.51 -1.40 -2.26
C GLY A 7 9.96 -1.13 -0.85
N PRO A 8 8.78 -0.50 -0.69
CA PRO A 8 8.18 -0.35 0.61
C PRO A 8 7.77 -1.72 1.17
N THR A 9 7.88 -1.89 2.48
CA THR A 9 7.16 -2.94 3.20
C THR A 9 5.78 -2.41 3.55
N TRP A 10 4.77 -3.28 3.54
CA TRP A 10 3.42 -2.93 3.96
C TRP A 10 3.11 -3.55 5.32
N THR A 11 2.61 -2.73 6.24
CA THR A 11 2.18 -3.16 7.56
C THR A 11 0.68 -2.88 7.66
N PRO A 12 -0.17 -3.92 7.63
CA PRO A 12 -1.62 -3.75 7.80
C PRO A 12 -1.93 -3.15 9.18
N THR A 13 -3.05 -2.43 9.27
CA THR A 13 -3.52 -1.93 10.57
C THR A 13 -4.15 -3.06 11.38
N ALA A 14 -4.22 -2.91 12.71
CA ALA A 14 -4.89 -3.88 13.58
C ALA A 14 -6.34 -4.16 13.14
N LYS A 15 -7.05 -3.13 12.64
CA LYS A 15 -8.40 -3.27 12.09
C LYS A 15 -8.42 -4.18 10.84
N MET A 16 -7.48 -3.98 9.91
CA MET A 16 -7.36 -4.84 8.73
C MET A 16 -7.05 -6.29 9.12
N HIS A 17 -6.15 -6.52 10.08
CA HIS A 17 -5.91 -7.87 10.59
C HIS A 17 -7.17 -8.53 11.14
N ALA A 18 -7.99 -7.81 11.92
CA ALA A 18 -9.24 -8.34 12.45
C ALA A 18 -10.27 -8.66 11.35
N GLU A 19 -10.43 -7.77 10.37
CA GLU A 19 -11.34 -7.97 9.22
C GLU A 19 -10.94 -9.19 8.39
N TYR A 20 -9.67 -9.30 8.02
CA TYR A 20 -9.14 -10.40 7.21
C TYR A 20 -9.12 -11.73 7.97
N ALA A 21 -8.82 -11.73 9.28
CA ALA A 21 -8.95 -12.91 10.11
C ALA A 21 -10.40 -13.39 10.21
N ALA A 22 -11.38 -12.48 10.32
CA ALA A 22 -12.80 -12.82 10.33
C ALA A 22 -13.29 -13.36 8.97
N ALA A 23 -12.68 -12.92 7.87
CA ALA A 23 -12.95 -13.44 6.52
C ALA A 23 -12.26 -14.79 6.22
N GLY A 24 -11.45 -15.32 7.14
CA GLY A 24 -10.74 -16.59 6.97
C GLY A 24 -9.39 -16.48 6.23
N GLU A 25 -8.93 -15.27 5.92
CA GLU A 25 -7.67 -15.01 5.21
C GLU A 25 -6.71 -14.16 6.05
N PRO A 26 -6.05 -14.71 7.08
CA PRO A 26 -5.21 -13.92 7.98
C PRO A 26 -4.04 -13.26 7.24
N LEU A 27 -3.89 -11.94 7.40
CA LEU A 27 -2.77 -11.19 6.84
C LEU A 27 -1.50 -11.34 7.70
N PRO A 28 -0.30 -11.37 7.08
CA PRO A 28 0.96 -11.33 7.82
C PRO A 28 1.20 -9.95 8.44
N ALA A 29 1.89 -9.90 9.58
CA ALA A 29 2.16 -8.65 10.30
C ALA A 29 2.95 -7.64 9.46
N VAL A 30 3.82 -8.13 8.57
CA VAL A 30 4.55 -7.32 7.59
C VAL A 30 4.56 -8.07 6.27
N VAL A 31 4.09 -7.40 5.21
CA VAL A 31 4.27 -7.87 3.84
C VAL A 31 5.59 -7.28 3.30
N PRO A 32 6.54 -8.13 2.85
CA PRO A 32 7.82 -7.68 2.33
C PRO A 32 7.65 -6.88 1.03
N ALA A 33 8.69 -6.18 0.63
CA ALA A 33 8.74 -5.57 -0.70
C ALA A 33 8.69 -6.67 -1.77
N GLY A 34 7.96 -6.44 -2.86
CA GLY A 34 7.86 -7.39 -3.96
C GLY A 34 6.62 -7.20 -4.82
N PRO A 35 6.42 -8.06 -5.84
CA PRO A 35 5.27 -8.02 -6.73
C PRO A 35 3.94 -8.17 -5.99
N ASP A 36 3.92 -8.95 -4.91
CA ASP A 36 2.72 -9.21 -4.12
C ASP A 36 2.42 -8.13 -3.06
N ASN A 37 3.25 -7.08 -3.00
CA ASN A 37 3.03 -5.99 -2.05
C ASN A 37 1.92 -5.05 -2.55
N PRO A 38 0.84 -4.84 -1.77
CA PRO A 38 -0.25 -3.95 -2.18
C PRO A 38 0.13 -2.47 -2.27
N MET A 39 1.29 -2.08 -1.71
CA MET A 39 1.86 -0.75 -1.89
C MET A 39 2.62 -0.58 -3.21
N GLY A 40 2.78 -1.65 -4.00
CA GLY A 40 3.56 -1.64 -5.22
C GLY A 40 5.06 -1.43 -4.99
N LEU A 41 5.76 -0.99 -6.03
CA LEU A 41 7.23 -0.88 -6.01
C LEU A 41 7.74 0.38 -5.31
N TYR A 42 6.89 1.39 -5.12
CA TYR A 42 7.30 2.68 -4.58
C TYR A 42 6.23 3.25 -3.66
N ALA A 43 6.66 3.90 -2.58
CA ALA A 43 5.79 4.66 -1.72
C ALA A 43 6.44 5.95 -1.24
N LEU A 44 5.59 6.95 -1.09
CA LEU A 44 5.88 8.26 -0.57
C LEU A 44 5.02 8.51 0.67
N TYR A 45 5.66 8.64 1.81
CA TYR A 45 5.00 8.88 3.09
C TYR A 45 4.85 10.38 3.30
N ILE A 46 3.62 10.80 3.57
CA ILE A 46 3.24 12.21 3.74
C ILE A 46 2.82 12.54 5.18
N GLY A 47 3.06 11.61 6.11
CA GLY A 47 2.78 11.76 7.54
C GLY A 47 1.40 11.23 7.95
N ARG A 48 1.18 11.11 9.26
CA ARG A 48 -0.09 10.64 9.87
C ARG A 48 -0.61 9.30 9.31
N LEU A 49 0.30 8.37 8.99
CA LEU A 49 0.02 7.05 8.38
C LEU A 49 -0.51 7.11 6.92
N TYR A 50 -0.44 8.28 6.28
CA TYR A 50 -0.78 8.42 4.87
C TYR A 50 0.43 8.20 3.99
N ALA A 51 0.22 7.46 2.90
CA ALA A 51 1.19 7.27 1.85
C ALA A 51 0.53 7.43 0.47
N ILE A 52 1.29 7.99 -0.45
CA ILE A 52 1.05 7.93 -1.88
C ILE A 52 1.89 6.76 -2.40
N HIS A 53 1.28 5.73 -2.95
CA HIS A 53 2.00 4.50 -3.30
C HIS A 53 1.50 3.91 -4.61
N GLY A 54 2.26 2.97 -5.17
CA GLY A 54 1.85 2.19 -6.34
C GLY A 54 0.72 1.21 -6.01
N THR A 55 0.48 0.22 -6.86
CA THR A 55 -0.44 -0.87 -6.54
C THR A 55 -0.03 -2.11 -7.32
N ASN A 56 -0.18 -3.29 -6.72
CA ASN A 56 -0.04 -4.56 -7.44
C ASN A 56 -1.38 -5.07 -8.00
N ALA A 57 -2.51 -4.49 -7.55
CA ALA A 57 -3.81 -4.86 -8.06
C ALA A 57 -4.06 -4.22 -9.44
N ASN A 58 -4.51 -5.03 -10.40
CA ASN A 58 -4.97 -4.60 -11.72
C ASN A 58 -6.31 -3.83 -11.67
N PHE A 59 -6.94 -3.73 -10.49
CA PHE A 59 -8.20 -3.03 -10.24
C PHE A 59 -8.10 -2.16 -8.98
N GLY A 60 -8.94 -1.12 -8.86
CA GLY A 60 -8.97 -0.24 -7.68
C GLY A 60 -8.24 1.09 -7.79
N ILE A 61 -7.59 1.38 -8.93
CA ILE A 61 -7.13 2.74 -9.26
C ILE A 61 -8.36 3.59 -9.62
N GLY A 62 -8.62 4.65 -8.86
CA GLY A 62 -9.81 5.50 -9.03
C GLY A 62 -11.06 5.06 -8.26
N LEU A 63 -11.01 3.96 -7.50
CA LEU A 63 -12.07 3.55 -6.57
C LEU A 63 -11.69 3.95 -5.14
N ARG A 64 -12.69 4.30 -4.31
CA ARG A 64 -12.52 4.62 -2.88
C ARG A 64 -12.29 3.35 -2.04
N VAL A 65 -11.32 2.54 -2.44
CA VAL A 65 -10.90 1.28 -1.76
C VAL A 65 -9.81 1.51 -0.71
N SER A 66 -9.26 2.73 -0.66
CA SER A 66 -8.22 3.10 0.27
C SER A 66 -8.81 3.67 1.56
N HIS A 67 -8.46 3.09 2.70
CA HIS A 67 -8.62 3.67 4.03
C HIS A 67 -7.69 4.90 4.25
N GLY A 68 -7.57 5.79 3.25
CA GLY A 68 -6.81 7.05 3.33
C GLY A 68 -5.68 7.22 2.30
N CYS A 69 -5.10 6.16 1.74
CA CYS A 69 -3.93 6.25 0.84
C CYS A 69 -4.29 6.53 -0.63
N VAL A 70 -3.42 7.24 -1.37
CA VAL A 70 -3.61 7.48 -2.82
C VAL A 70 -2.81 6.45 -3.60
N ARG A 71 -3.49 5.70 -4.49
CA ARG A 71 -2.87 4.71 -5.38
C ARG A 71 -2.58 5.32 -6.75
N LEU A 72 -1.35 5.20 -7.23
CA LEU A 72 -0.96 5.54 -8.60
C LEU A 72 -0.58 4.28 -9.39
N ARG A 73 -0.58 4.41 -10.73
CA ARG A 73 0.02 3.38 -11.60
C ARG A 73 1.53 3.34 -11.38
N ASN A 74 2.13 2.20 -11.71
CA ASN A 74 3.55 1.95 -11.48
C ASN A 74 4.46 2.96 -12.19
N ASP A 75 4.10 3.39 -13.40
CA ASP A 75 4.90 4.37 -14.16
C ASP A 75 4.82 5.78 -13.55
N ASP A 76 3.64 6.17 -13.07
CA ASP A 76 3.41 7.49 -12.46
C ASP A 76 4.15 7.60 -11.11
N ILE A 77 4.10 6.57 -10.27
CA ILE A 77 4.80 6.59 -8.98
C ILE A 77 6.32 6.52 -9.17
N LYS A 78 6.81 5.82 -10.19
CA LYS A 78 8.24 5.81 -10.53
C LYS A 78 8.75 7.20 -10.91
N PHE A 79 7.92 8.00 -11.57
CA PHE A 79 8.28 9.38 -11.93
C PHE A 79 8.36 10.32 -10.72
N LEU A 80 7.63 10.03 -9.64
CA LEU A 80 7.56 10.87 -8.43
C LEU A 80 8.63 10.56 -7.37
N VAL A 81 9.47 9.53 -7.58
CA VAL A 81 10.43 9.01 -6.59
C VAL A 81 11.87 9.24 -7.01
#